data_AF-A0A929F031-F1
#
_entry.id   AF-A0A929F031-F1
#
_cell.length_a   1.000
_cell.length_b   1.000
_cell.length_c   1.000
_cell.angle_alpha   90.00
_cell.angle_beta   90.00
_cell.angle_gamma   90.00
#
_symmetry.space_group_name_H-M   'P 1'
#
loop_
_entity.id
_entity.type
_entity.pdbx_description
1 polymer ?
#
loop_
_entity_poly.entity_id
_entity_poly.type
_entity_poly.pdbx_seq_one_letter_code
_entity_poly.pdbx_strand_id
1 'polypeptide(L)' 'MFVIANFLEALAVILNMVLQLYMWIIIARAVISWVNPDPYNPIVQFLYKATDPLLY' A
#
# COMPACT_ATOMS: atom_id res chain seq x y z
N MET A 1 24.86 9.98 18.68
CA MET A 1 25.18 11.07 17.73
C MET A 1 23.89 11.67 17.22
N PHE A 2 23.70 12.99 17.33
CA PHE A 2 22.47 13.70 16.93
C PHE A 2 22.07 13.42 15.48
N VAL A 3 23.03 13.42 14.54
CA VAL A 3 22.75 13.21 13.11
C VAL A 3 22.21 11.80 12.81
N ILE A 4 22.80 10.77 13.40
CA ILE A 4 22.37 9.37 13.17
C ILE A 4 20.95 9.16 13.71
N ALA A 5 20.62 9.72 14.88
CA ALA A 5 19.29 9.59 15.46
C ALA A 5 18.21 10.24 14.57
N ASN A 6 18.43 11.49 14.12
CA ASN A 6 17.50 12.19 13.23
C ASN A 6 17.33 11.47 11.88
N PHE A 7 18.42 10.91 11.33
CA PHE A 7 18.37 10.16 10.09
C PHE A 7 17.52 8.89 10.21
N LEU A 8 17.71 8.12 11.29
CA LEU A 8 16.91 6.92 11.55
C LEU A 8 15.43 7.25 11.78
N GLU A 9 15.14 8.36 12.47
CA GLU A 9 13.77 8.84 12.68
C GLU A 9 13.10 9.22 11.35
N ALA A 10 13.79 9.98 10.49
CA ALA A 10 13.28 10.34 9.18
C ALA A 10 12.97 9.09 8.32
N LEU A 11 13.87 8.10 8.32
CA LEU A 11 13.63 6.83 7.64
C LEU A 11 12.44 6.07 8.21
N ALA A 12 12.29 6.03 9.54
CA ALA A 12 11.17 5.37 10.20
C ALA A 12 9.84 6.03 9.83
N VAL A 13 9.79 7.36 9.75
CA VAL A 13 8.60 8.12 9.34
C VAL A 13 8.22 7.79 7.89
N ILE A 14 9.19 7.80 6.97
CA ILE A 14 8.94 7.46 5.56
C ILE A 14 8.45 6.02 5.44
N LEU A 15 9.11 5.08 6.13
CA LEU A 15 8.72 3.68 6.13
C LEU A 15 7.29 3.50 6.66
N ASN A 16 6.97 4.13 7.79
CA ASN A 16 5.64 4.09 8.37
C ASN A 16 4.58 4.67 7.42
N MET A 17 4.88 5.77 6.73
CA MET A 17 3.98 6.35 5.74
C MET A 17 3.70 5.39 4.57
N VAL A 18 4.75 4.75 4.03
CA VAL A 18 4.61 3.77 2.94
C VAL A 18 3.80 2.56 3.40
N LEU A 19 4.05 2.04 4.60
CA LEU A 19 3.29 0.91 5.15
C LEU A 19 1.82 1.27 5.38
N GLN A 20 1.52 2.46 5.89
CA GLN A 20 0.13 2.91 6.06
C GLN A 20 -0.58 3.08 4.71
N LEU A 21 0.07 3.68 3.71
CA LEU A 21 -0.47 3.80 2.37
C LEU A 21 -0.78 2.41 1.79
N TYR A 22 0.15 1.48 1.95
CA TYR A 22 0.01 0.12 1.45
C TYR A 22 -1.14 -0.65 2.14
N MET A 23 -1.32 -0.46 3.44
CA MET A 23 -2.47 -0.97 4.18
C MET A 23 -3.81 -0.47 3.58
N TRP A 24 -3.90 0.82 3.27
CA TRP A 24 -5.10 1.39 2.63
C TRP A 24 -5.36 0.81 1.24
N ILE A 25 -4.31 0.54 0.45
CA ILE A 25 -4.42 -0.12 -0.85
C ILE A 25 -5.02 -1.53 -0.71
N ILE A 26 -4.57 -2.31 0.29
CA ILE A 26 -5.12 -3.64 0.58
C ILE A 26 -6.60 -3.55 0.98
N ILE A 27 -6.95 -2.59 1.86
CA ILE A 27 -8.35 -2.37 2.26
C ILE A 27 -9.20 -2.02 1.03
N ALA A 28 -8.70 -1.16 0.14
CA ALA A 28 -9.40 -0.81 -1.10
C ALA A 28 -9.63 -2.04 -2.00
N ARG A 29 -8.61 -2.89 -2.18
CA ARG A 29 -8.75 -4.17 -2.92
C ARG A 29 -9.82 -5.07 -2.29
N ALA A 30 -9.82 -5.20 -0.97
CA ALA A 30 -10.78 -6.02 -0.23
C ALA A 30 -12.21 -5.51 -0.40
N VAL A 31 -12.46 -4.21 -0.23
CA VAL A 31 -13.78 -3.60 -0.43
C VAL A 31 -14.26 -3.78 -1.88
N ILE A 32 -13.38 -3.56 -2.85
CA ILE A 32 -13.70 -3.68 -4.27
C ILE A 32 -14.04 -5.13 -4.66
N SER A 33 -13.47 -6.13 -3.98
CA SER A 33 -13.80 -7.54 -4.22
C SER A 33 -15.26 -7.90 -3.90
N TRP A 34 -15.95 -7.11 -3.07
CA TRP A 34 -17.34 -7.35 -2.69
C TRP A 34 -18.36 -6.87 -3.71
N VAL A 35 -17.97 -6.00 -4.65
CA VAL A 35 -18.90 -5.32 -5.57
C VAL A 35 -18.82 -5.82 -7.01
N ASN A 36 -18.17 -6.96 -7.25
CA ASN A 36 -17.94 -7.53 -8.59
C ASN A 36 -17.39 -6.48 -9.59
N PRO A 37 -16.12 -6.08 -9.42
CA PRO A 37 -15.55 -4.94 -10.15
C PRO A 37 -15.32 -5.26 -11.63
N ASP A 38 -15.42 -4.24 -12.50
CA ASP A 38 -15.05 -4.36 -13.90
C ASP A 38 -13.53 -4.64 -14.05
N PRO A 39 -13.13 -5.81 -14.58
CA PRO A 39 -11.72 -6.18 -14.74
C PRO A 39 -10.93 -5.25 -15.68
N TYR A 40 -11.61 -4.53 -16.57
CA TYR A 40 -10.96 -3.63 -17.52
C TYR A 40 -10.70 -2.23 -16.95
N ASN A 41 -11.20 -1.94 -15.75
CA ASN A 41 -10.95 -0.66 -15.09
C ASN A 41 -9.47 -0.54 -14.66
N PRO A 42 -8.74 0.50 -15.09
CA PRO A 42 -7.32 0.69 -14.73
C PRO A 42 -7.06 0.73 -13.21
N ILE A 43 -8.00 1.26 -12.42
CA ILE A 43 -7.87 1.33 -10.95
C ILE A 43 -7.93 -0.09 -10.37
N VAL A 44 -8.86 -0.91 -10.85
CA VAL A 44 -9.01 -2.30 -10.42
C VAL A 44 -7.73 -3.07 -10.77
N GLN A 45 -7.24 -2.96 -12.01
CA GLN A 45 -5.99 -3.60 -12.42
C GLN A 45 -4.78 -3.14 -11.59
N PHE A 46 -4.71 -1.85 -11.25
CA PHE A 46 -3.67 -1.33 -10.37
C PHE A 46 -3.73 -1.97 -8.99
N LEU A 47 -4.91 -2.02 -8.37
CA LEU A 47 -5.08 -2.62 -7.05
C LEU A 47 -4.71 -4.10 -7.04
N TYR A 48 -5.13 -4.87 -8.05
CA TYR A 48 -4.72 -6.27 -8.19
C TYR A 48 -3.21 -6.40 -8.36
N LYS A 49 -2.58 -5.68 -9.30
CA LYS A 49 -1.12 -5.75 -9.53
C LYS A 49 -0.29 -5.28 -8.32
N ALA A 50 -0.76 -4.27 -7.60
CA ALA A 50 -0.07 -3.72 -6.44
C ALA A 50 -0.16 -4.63 -5.20
N THR A 51 -1.19 -5.48 -5.12
CA THR A 51 -1.43 -6.36 -3.96
C THR A 51 -1.19 -7.85 -4.24
N ASP A 52 -1.07 -8.25 -5.52
CA ASP A 52 -0.84 -9.63 -5.93
C ASP A 52 0.36 -10.29 -5.23
N PRO A 53 1.56 -9.69 -5.19
CA PRO A 53 2.74 -10.32 -4.59
C PRO A 53 2.57 -10.81 -3.14
N LEU A 54 1.65 -10.20 -2.38
CA LEU A 54 1.37 -10.58 -1.00
C LEU A 54 0.12 -11.45 -0.83
N LEU A 55 -0.81 -11.38 -1.78
CA LEU A 55 -2.11 -12.04 -1.71
C LEU A 55 -2.23 -13.17 -2.74
N TYR A 56 -1.07 -13.64 -3.25
CA TYR A 56 -0.92 -14.78 -4.15
C TYR A 56 -1.39 -16.09 -3.50
#